data_AF-A0A7G2TGB3-F1
#
_entry.id   AF-A0A7G2TGB3-F1
#
_cell.length_a   1.000
_cell.length_b   1.000
_cell.length_c   1.000
_cell.angle_alpha   90.00
_cell.angle_beta   90.00
_cell.angle_gamma   90.00
#
_symmetry.space_group_name_H-M   'P 1'
#
loop_
_entity.id
_entity.type
_entity.pdbx_description
1 polymer ?
#
loop_
_entity_poly.entity_id
_entity_poly.type
_entity_poly.pdbx_seq_one_letter_code
_entity_poly.pdbx_strand_id
1 'polypeptide(L)'
;GNSQPGAINKVLSAIFNPADFLNKVFSNKGSQMRKLRQMKEDDNIRDLLVTKFDRETLSALLQIPREDIETILSRCDYSESFVKTANDLQILDALSSCYEEYRVLNRDKG
;
A
#
# COMPACT_ATOMS: atom_id res chain seq x y z
N GLY A 1 18.60 16.72 36.86
CA GLY A 1 19.63 16.44 35.84
C GLY A 1 19.24 15.15 35.14
N ASN A 2 19.22 15.18 33.82
CA ASN A 2 18.54 14.26 32.92
C ASN A 2 19.12 12.83 32.98
N SER A 3 18.32 11.86 33.42
CA SER A 3 18.64 10.42 33.31
C SER A 3 18.01 9.91 32.02
N GLN A 4 18.84 9.62 31.02
CA GLN A 4 18.39 9.09 29.74
C GLN A 4 19.00 7.69 29.51
N PRO A 5 18.34 6.60 29.95
CA PRO A 5 18.54 5.28 29.40
C PRO A 5 17.59 5.13 28.20
N GLY A 6 18.11 5.07 26.98
CA GLY A 6 17.24 4.92 25.82
C GLY A 6 17.91 5.05 24.46
N ALA A 7 19.18 4.63 24.32
CA ALA A 7 19.86 4.62 23.03
C ALA A 7 19.48 3.43 22.13
N ILE A 8 18.50 2.61 22.55
CA ILE A 8 18.00 1.46 21.76
C ILE A 8 16.56 1.63 21.25
N ASN A 9 15.81 2.62 21.74
CA ASN A 9 14.45 2.91 21.22
C ASN A 9 14.45 3.91 20.05
N LYS A 10 15.62 4.41 19.62
CA LYS A 10 15.72 5.49 18.63
C LYS A 10 15.99 5.02 17.19
N VAL A 11 16.24 3.73 16.97
CA VAL A 11 16.49 3.17 15.63
C VAL A 11 15.22 2.58 15.00
N LEU A 12 14.14 2.37 15.77
CA LEU A 12 12.87 1.84 15.25
C LEU A 12 11.78 2.90 15.01
N SER A 13 11.93 4.13 15.52
CA SER A 13 10.94 5.21 15.31
C SER A 13 11.30 6.20 14.20
N ALA A 14 12.50 6.12 13.63
CA ALA A 14 12.99 7.07 12.63
C ALA A 14 12.90 6.58 11.17
N ILE A 15 12.43 5.34 10.92
CA ILE A 15 12.47 4.74 9.57
C ILE A 15 11.12 4.76 8.84
N PHE A 16 10.00 5.06 9.50
CA PHE A 16 8.72 5.13 8.79
C PHE A 16 7.84 6.28 9.27
N ASN A 17 8.13 7.49 8.79
CA ASN A 17 7.03 8.42 8.54
C ASN A 17 6.16 7.73 7.48
N PRO A 18 4.86 7.45 7.74
CA PRO A 18 3.97 6.84 6.77
C PRO A 18 4.01 7.60 5.45
N ALA A 19 4.15 8.92 5.50
CA ALA A 19 4.25 9.72 4.29
C ALA A 19 5.53 9.49 3.50
N ASP A 20 6.70 9.32 4.13
CA ASP A 20 7.96 9.05 3.42
C ASP A 20 8.05 7.62 2.91
N PHE A 21 7.44 6.67 3.61
CA PHE A 21 7.29 5.30 3.12
C PHE A 21 6.42 5.24 1.88
N LEU A 22 5.22 5.84 1.95
CA LEU A 22 4.29 5.91 0.84
C LEU A 22 4.96 6.67 -0.32
N ASN A 23 5.69 7.77 -0.05
CA ASN A 23 6.49 8.46 -1.07
C ASN A 23 7.52 7.53 -1.71
N LYS A 24 8.33 6.78 -0.95
CA LYS A 24 9.38 5.91 -1.51
C LYS A 24 8.83 4.70 -2.25
N VAL A 25 7.77 4.08 -1.73
CA VAL A 25 7.08 2.96 -2.39
C VAL A 25 6.43 3.44 -3.68
N PHE A 26 5.80 4.63 -3.67
CA PHE A 26 4.98 5.07 -4.80
C PHE A 26 5.63 6.04 -5.79
N SER A 27 6.74 6.70 -5.43
CA SER A 27 7.50 7.58 -6.34
C SER A 27 8.14 6.82 -7.50
N ASN A 28 8.56 5.56 -7.28
CA ASN A 28 9.05 4.67 -8.33
C ASN A 28 7.92 3.90 -9.07
N LYS A 29 6.66 4.06 -8.67
CA LYS A 29 5.52 3.23 -9.13
C LYS A 29 4.44 3.97 -9.92
N GLY A 30 4.65 5.22 -10.34
CA GLY A 30 3.67 5.96 -11.16
C GLY A 30 3.23 5.20 -12.42
N SER A 31 4.14 4.46 -13.06
CA SER A 31 3.82 3.58 -14.20
C SER A 31 2.99 2.36 -13.80
N GLN A 32 3.19 1.82 -12.60
CA GLN A 32 2.44 0.69 -12.06
C GLN A 32 1.04 1.10 -11.62
N MET A 33 0.86 2.28 -11.04
CA MET A 33 -0.47 2.82 -10.73
C MET A 33 -1.29 3.10 -11.99
N ARG A 34 -0.62 3.51 -13.08
CA ARG A 34 -1.27 3.61 -14.40
C ARG A 34 -1.71 2.24 -14.93
N LYS A 35 -0.90 1.19 -14.73
CA LYS A 35 -1.30 -0.20 -15.03
C LYS A 35 -2.48 -0.65 -14.17
N LEU A 36 -2.51 -0.29 -12.88
CA LEU A 36 -3.64 -0.64 -12.01
C LEU A 36 -4.96 -0.06 -12.50
N ARG A 37 -4.96 1.19 -12.96
CA ARG A 37 -6.15 1.81 -13.56
C ARG A 37 -6.63 1.03 -14.80
N GLN A 38 -5.70 0.67 -15.68
CA GLN A 38 -6.01 -0.13 -16.87
C GLN A 38 -6.56 -1.52 -16.53
N MET A 39 -6.04 -2.14 -15.46
CA MET A 39 -6.48 -3.44 -14.99
C MET A 39 -7.87 -3.42 -14.37
N LYS A 40 -8.24 -2.32 -13.71
CA LYS A 40 -9.60 -2.11 -13.22
C LYS A 40 -10.62 -1.90 -14.33
N GLU A 41 -10.16 -1.42 -15.49
CA GLU A 41 -10.98 -1.15 -16.68
C GLU A 41 -11.15 -2.40 -17.57
N ASP A 42 -10.37 -3.46 -17.37
CA ASP A 42 -10.49 -4.73 -18.11
C ASP A 42 -11.34 -5.75 -17.34
N ASP A 43 -12.49 -6.11 -17.92
CA ASP A 43 -13.44 -7.04 -17.30
C ASP A 43 -12.86 -8.44 -17.09
N ASN A 44 -11.98 -8.93 -17.97
CA ASN A 44 -11.35 -10.25 -17.79
C ASN A 44 -10.40 -10.25 -16.60
N ILE A 45 -9.70 -9.13 -16.39
CA ILE A 45 -8.80 -8.97 -15.26
C ILE A 45 -9.61 -8.82 -13.97
N ARG A 46 -10.71 -8.04 -13.98
CA ARG A 46 -11.64 -7.97 -12.86
C ARG A 46 -12.17 -9.35 -12.47
N ASP A 47 -12.67 -10.12 -13.44
CA ASP A 47 -13.25 -11.44 -13.19
C ASP A 47 -12.21 -12.40 -12.61
N LEU A 48 -10.97 -12.36 -13.11
CA LEU A 48 -9.87 -13.11 -12.52
C LEU A 48 -9.63 -12.68 -11.06
N LEU A 49 -9.45 -11.38 -10.81
CA LEU A 49 -9.07 -10.86 -9.49
C LEU A 49 -10.17 -11.04 -8.43
N VAL A 50 -11.44 -11.09 -8.81
CA VAL A 50 -12.55 -11.40 -7.89
C VAL A 50 -12.44 -12.82 -7.31
N THR A 51 -11.81 -13.75 -8.04
CA THR A 51 -11.64 -15.14 -7.61
C THR A 51 -10.36 -15.41 -6.81
N LYS A 52 -9.48 -14.41 -6.67
CA LYS A 52 -8.16 -14.56 -6.02
C LYS A 52 -8.15 -13.89 -4.66
N PHE A 53 -7.48 -14.53 -3.70
CA PHE A 53 -7.40 -14.08 -2.31
C PHE A 53 -5.98 -14.18 -1.73
N ASP A 54 -5.03 -14.71 -2.50
CA ASP A 54 -3.69 -15.05 -2.05
C ASP A 54 -2.69 -13.88 -2.21
N ARG A 55 -3.10 -12.79 -2.87
CA ARG A 55 -2.26 -11.63 -3.23
C ARG A 55 -1.07 -11.96 -4.12
N GLU A 56 -0.91 -13.19 -4.57
CA GLU A 56 0.19 -13.58 -5.44
C GLU A 56 0.02 -12.93 -6.81
N THR A 57 -1.22 -12.84 -7.28
CA THR A 57 -1.55 -12.14 -8.53
C THR A 57 -1.19 -10.67 -8.41
N LEU A 58 -1.62 -9.99 -7.34
CA LEU A 58 -1.25 -8.58 -7.13
C LEU A 58 0.25 -8.38 -6.95
N SER A 59 0.92 -9.26 -6.20
CA SER A 59 2.36 -9.21 -5.95
C SER A 59 3.15 -9.30 -7.26
N ALA A 60 2.79 -10.24 -8.13
CA ALA A 60 3.40 -10.40 -9.44
C ALA A 60 3.17 -9.19 -10.36
N LEU A 61 1.94 -8.68 -10.39
CA LEU A 61 1.55 -7.57 -11.27
C LEU A 61 2.15 -6.23 -10.82
N LEU A 62 2.17 -6.01 -9.50
CA LEU A 62 2.66 -4.78 -8.88
C LEU A 62 4.15 -4.83 -8.56
N GLN A 63 4.78 -5.99 -8.60
CA GLN A 63 6.15 -6.16 -8.11
C GLN A 63 6.28 -5.57 -6.70
N ILE A 64 5.36 -5.97 -5.82
CA ILE A 64 5.33 -5.62 -4.39
C ILE A 64 5.18 -6.94 -3.65
N PRO A 65 6.08 -7.29 -2.72
CA PRO A 65 5.91 -8.45 -1.86
C PRO A 65 4.54 -8.45 -1.17
N ARG A 66 3.96 -9.63 -0.93
CA ARG A 66 2.63 -9.73 -0.29
C ARG A 66 2.60 -9.03 1.07
N GLU A 67 3.64 -9.25 1.86
CA GLU A 67 3.82 -8.65 3.17
C GLU A 67 3.84 -7.11 3.11
N ASP A 68 4.38 -6.54 2.04
CA ASP A 68 4.40 -5.10 1.82
C ASP A 68 3.01 -4.59 1.42
N ILE A 69 2.23 -5.36 0.63
CA ILE A 69 0.84 -5.04 0.31
C ILE A 69 0.00 -4.93 1.59
N GLU A 70 0.09 -5.93 2.47
CA GLU A 70 -0.63 -5.94 3.74
C GLU A 70 -0.19 -4.79 4.67
N THR A 71 1.12 -4.52 4.72
CA THR A 71 1.70 -3.41 5.49
C THR A 71 1.22 -2.05 4.98
N ILE A 72 1.12 -1.86 3.66
CA ILE A 72 0.58 -0.64 3.06
C ILE A 72 -0.87 -0.45 3.50
N LEU A 73 -1.72 -1.46 3.34
CA LEU A 73 -3.15 -1.37 3.69
C LEU A 73 -3.36 -1.06 5.17
N SER A 74 -2.58 -1.66 6.07
CA SER A 74 -2.65 -1.35 7.50
C SER A 74 -2.28 0.11 7.79
N ARG A 75 -1.37 0.73 7.02
CA ARG A 75 -1.02 2.15 7.16
C ARG A 75 -2.06 3.09 6.55
N CYS A 76 -2.91 2.56 5.69
CA CYS A 76 -4.06 3.25 5.11
C CYS A 76 -5.35 2.97 5.90
N ASP A 77 -5.22 2.54 7.17
CA ASP A 77 -6.32 2.28 8.10
C ASP A 77 -7.34 1.20 7.67
N TYR A 78 -6.96 0.28 6.78
CA TYR A 78 -7.78 -0.90 6.50
C TYR A 78 -7.65 -1.94 7.61
N SER A 79 -8.78 -2.49 8.05
CA SER A 79 -8.81 -3.50 9.12
C SER A 79 -8.13 -4.81 8.72
N GLU A 80 -7.54 -5.50 9.69
CA GLU A 80 -6.96 -6.83 9.48
C GLU A 80 -8.00 -7.83 8.93
N SER A 81 -9.25 -7.73 9.38
CA SER A 81 -10.35 -8.53 8.85
C SER A 81 -10.52 -8.30 7.35
N PHE A 82 -10.55 -7.04 6.91
CA PHE A 82 -10.64 -6.70 5.49
C PHE A 82 -9.46 -7.29 4.71
N VAL A 83 -8.23 -7.08 5.19
CA VAL A 83 -7.01 -7.58 4.51
C VAL A 83 -7.07 -9.10 4.31
N LYS A 84 -7.58 -9.85 5.30
CA LYS A 84 -7.70 -11.32 5.26
C LYS A 84 -8.84 -11.82 4.38
N THR A 85 -9.96 -11.11 4.32
CA THR A 85 -11.18 -11.61 3.64
C THR A 85 -11.39 -11.04 2.26
N ALA A 86 -10.76 -9.92 1.93
CA ALA A 86 -10.96 -9.26 0.64
C ALA A 86 -10.45 -10.14 -0.52
N ASN A 87 -11.02 -10.03 -1.71
CA ASN A 87 -10.37 -10.57 -2.90
C ASN A 87 -9.31 -9.59 -3.45
N ASP A 88 -8.50 -10.06 -4.38
CA ASP A 88 -7.43 -9.27 -4.97
C ASP A 88 -7.96 -8.02 -5.67
N LEU A 89 -9.19 -8.05 -6.21
CA LEU A 89 -9.82 -6.85 -6.79
C LEU A 89 -10.12 -5.79 -5.71
N GLN A 90 -10.69 -6.20 -4.57
CA GLN A 90 -10.98 -5.29 -3.46
C GLN A 90 -9.70 -4.69 -2.86
N ILE A 91 -8.62 -5.47 -2.80
CA ILE A 91 -7.31 -4.99 -2.35
C ILE A 91 -6.71 -4.03 -3.36
N LEU A 92 -6.83 -4.33 -4.65
CA LEU A 92 -6.42 -3.44 -5.72
C LEU A 92 -7.15 -2.09 -5.65
N ASP A 93 -8.44 -2.11 -5.35
CA ASP A 93 -9.24 -0.90 -5.13
C ASP A 93 -8.75 -0.12 -3.90
N ALA A 94 -8.54 -0.80 -2.78
CA ALA A 94 -8.05 -0.20 -1.53
C ALA A 94 -6.67 0.45 -1.71
N LEU A 95 -5.74 -0.21 -2.40
CA LEU A 95 -4.41 0.32 -2.73
C LEU A 95 -4.53 1.58 -3.61
N SER A 96 -5.43 1.56 -4.59
CA SER A 96 -5.66 2.70 -5.48
C SER A 96 -6.22 3.90 -4.72
N SER A 97 -7.22 3.70 -3.86
CA SER A 97 -7.81 4.75 -3.03
C SER A 97 -6.78 5.34 -2.07
N CYS A 98 -6.03 4.50 -1.36
CA CYS A 98 -4.98 4.98 -0.45
C CYS A 98 -3.93 5.83 -1.18
N TYR A 99 -3.54 5.44 -2.39
CA TYR A 99 -2.60 6.21 -3.18
C TYR A 99 -3.15 7.58 -3.59
N GLU A 100 -4.41 7.68 -4.00
CA GLU A 100 -4.99 8.97 -4.36
C GLU A 100 -5.13 9.90 -3.14
N GLU A 101 -5.55 9.39 -1.99
CA GLU A 101 -5.59 10.15 -0.74
C GLU A 101 -4.20 10.68 -0.36
N TYR A 102 -3.20 9.80 -0.47
CA TYR A 102 -1.80 10.17 -0.26
C TYR A 102 -1.35 11.30 -1.21
N ARG A 103 -1.67 11.21 -2.49
CA ARG A 103 -1.30 12.25 -3.48
C ARG A 103 -1.96 13.59 -3.17
N VAL A 104 -3.24 13.58 -2.81
CA VAL A 104 -3.99 14.80 -2.47
C VAL A 104 -3.35 15.49 -1.26
N LEU A 105 -3.10 14.73 -0.19
CA LEU A 105 -2.52 15.27 1.06
C LEU A 105 -1.10 15.81 0.91
N ASN A 106 -0.33 15.35 -0.09
CA ASN A 106 1.03 15.83 -0.36
C ASN A 106 1.10 16.91 -1.44
N ARG A 107 0.00 17.15 -2.18
CA ARG A 107 -0.09 18.26 -3.14
C ARG A 107 -0.18 19.62 -2.44
N ASP A 108 -0.77 19.65 -1.24
CA ASP A 108 -0.94 20.89 -0.45
C ASP A 108 0.30 21.27 0.39
N LYS A 109 1.37 20.46 0.33
CA LYS A 109 2.63 20.68 1.05
C LYS A 109 3.79 21.13 0.14
N GLY A 110 3.52 21.38 -1.14
CA GLY A 110 4.49 21.81 -2.17
C GLY A 110 4.31 23.25 -2.60
#